data_AF-A0A949MM09-F1
#
_entry.id   AF-A0A949MM09-F1
#
_cell.length_a   1.000
_cell.length_b   1.000
_cell.length_c   1.000
_cell.angle_alpha   90.00
_cell.angle_beta   90.00
_cell.angle_gamma   90.00
#
_symmetry.space_group_name_H-M   'P 1'
#
loop_
_entity.id
_entity.type
_entity.pdbx_description
1 polymer ?
#
loop_
_entity_poly.entity_id
_entity_poly.type
_entity_poly.pdbx_seq_one_letter_code
_entity_poly.pdbx_strand_id
1 'polypeptide(L)'
;MIFNERPSRILTTALGFALLPLSTGLIDLNLPAEAQGSPVPGAASYSNYNPYQPAAGGGTSHAAASAPVPGAGYAQASGASSGGPTDAAGAAASGKAGSRTKYQDLPLTADSAKCRLDELRALLSVSRPQDVQGSIQELCEWLNDAADAHYRMFLSFSKSDLTRPQANSEKALNLKFGQLKREAQLLRADLLIKQLRAPEALGPLVDIVAADPRSATGQAAYKRLVDLGFSNAAAAPAAATAVPPASTATQLPAMIPAVAPTAAAAPSPAPAHNFKTQASKPPLKALH
;
A
#
# COMPACT_ATOMS: atom_id res chain seq x y z
N MET A 1 44.65 -24.18 29.60
CA MET A 1 43.93 -23.23 30.46
C MET A 1 42.53 -23.07 29.88
N ILE A 2 41.54 -23.71 30.51
CA ILE A 2 40.14 -23.72 30.08
C ILE A 2 39.40 -22.87 31.13
N PHE A 3 38.91 -21.69 30.74
CA PHE A 3 38.19 -20.81 31.65
C PHE A 3 36.69 -21.11 31.57
N ASN A 4 36.17 -21.45 32.74
CA ASN A 4 34.84 -21.97 33.00
C ASN A 4 33.79 -20.84 32.96
N GLU A 5 32.64 -21.12 32.36
CA GLU A 5 31.51 -20.19 32.27
C GLU A 5 30.91 -19.86 33.65
N ARG A 6 30.42 -18.63 33.80
CA ARG A 6 29.41 -18.28 34.81
C ARG A 6 28.24 -17.57 34.14
N PRO A 7 27.00 -18.07 34.26
CA PRO A 7 25.81 -17.33 33.85
C PRO A 7 25.42 -16.31 34.93
N SER A 8 25.47 -15.03 34.58
CA SER A 8 24.90 -13.95 35.40
C SER A 8 23.38 -13.98 35.31
N ARG A 9 22.74 -14.47 36.37
CA ARG A 9 21.30 -14.30 36.64
C ARG A 9 21.06 -12.87 37.11
N ILE A 10 20.32 -12.07 36.36
CA ILE A 10 19.83 -10.76 36.84
C ILE A 10 18.41 -10.93 37.37
N LEU A 11 18.23 -10.44 38.59
CA LEU A 11 17.03 -10.48 39.43
C LEU A 11 15.84 -9.79 38.76
N THR A 12 14.70 -10.47 38.79
CA THR A 12 13.36 -9.91 38.62
C THR A 12 12.94 -9.23 39.93
N THR A 13 12.74 -7.91 39.92
CA THR A 13 12.10 -7.18 41.03
C THR A 13 10.62 -7.01 40.71
N ALA A 14 9.77 -7.76 41.41
CA ALA A 14 8.32 -7.57 41.40
C ALA A 14 7.95 -6.53 42.48
N LEU A 15 7.55 -5.33 42.07
CA LEU A 15 6.94 -4.35 42.97
C LEU A 15 5.42 -4.55 42.93
N GLY A 16 4.86 -4.99 44.06
CA GLY A 16 3.42 -5.10 44.27
C GLY A 16 2.78 -3.71 44.31
N PHE A 17 1.72 -3.54 43.52
CA PHE A 17 0.81 -2.40 43.65
C PHE A 17 -0.54 -2.91 44.15
N ALA A 18 -0.99 -2.29 45.24
CA ALA A 18 -2.16 -2.67 46.00
C ALA A 18 -3.46 -2.43 45.23
N LEU A 19 -4.38 -3.38 45.37
CA LEU A 19 -5.79 -3.28 45.00
C LEU A 19 -6.46 -2.08 45.69
N LEU A 20 -7.20 -1.30 44.92
CA LEU A 20 -8.37 -0.55 45.41
C LEU A 20 -9.58 -0.94 44.56
N PRO A 21 -10.67 -1.46 45.16
CA PRO A 21 -11.96 -1.58 44.48
C PRO A 21 -12.74 -0.29 44.72
N LEU A 22 -13.42 0.27 43.70
CA LEU A 22 -14.72 0.90 43.90
C LEU A 22 -15.42 1.33 42.59
N SER A 23 -16.71 0.98 42.58
CA SER A 23 -17.83 1.65 41.91
C SER A 23 -18.08 1.43 40.42
N THR A 24 -18.92 0.41 40.18
CA THR A 24 -19.89 0.33 39.08
C THR A 24 -20.82 1.54 39.05
N GLY A 25 -20.73 2.33 37.98
CA GLY A 25 -21.74 3.32 37.58
C GLY A 25 -22.42 2.87 36.29
N LEU A 26 -23.64 2.36 36.40
CA LEU A 26 -24.60 2.25 35.30
C LEU A 26 -25.05 3.67 34.93
N ILE A 27 -24.79 4.11 33.70
CA ILE A 27 -25.50 5.25 33.11
C ILE A 27 -26.11 4.76 31.80
N ASP A 28 -27.39 4.43 31.91
CA ASP A 28 -28.33 4.27 30.81
C ASP A 28 -28.92 5.66 30.53
N LEU A 29 -28.62 6.22 29.36
CA LEU A 29 -29.23 7.45 28.84
C LEU A 29 -29.66 7.21 27.40
N ASN A 30 -30.74 6.43 27.30
CA ASN A 30 -31.88 6.69 26.42
C ASN A 30 -32.13 8.20 26.18
N LEU A 31 -32.17 8.66 24.91
CA LEU A 31 -33.06 9.71 24.36
C LEU A 31 -32.78 9.98 22.84
N PRO A 32 -33.68 10.64 22.07
CA PRO A 32 -34.67 10.00 21.22
C PRO A 32 -34.40 10.14 19.70
N ALA A 33 -35.07 9.27 18.94
CA ALA A 33 -35.29 9.46 17.51
C ALA A 33 -36.35 10.55 17.27
N GLU A 34 -35.97 11.63 16.60
CA GLU A 34 -36.91 12.54 15.97
C GLU A 34 -36.79 12.46 14.45
N ALA A 35 -37.94 12.16 13.85
CA ALA A 35 -38.23 12.21 12.43
C ALA A 35 -38.73 13.61 12.04
N GLN A 36 -38.86 13.84 10.72
CA GLN A 36 -39.46 15.01 10.04
C GLN A 36 -38.51 16.21 9.93
N GLY A 37 -38.24 16.82 8.78
CA GLY A 37 -38.84 16.78 7.45
C GLY A 37 -38.66 18.17 6.85
N SER A 38 -37.96 18.29 5.72
CA SER A 38 -38.09 19.46 4.84
C SER A 38 -37.79 19.04 3.40
N PRO A 39 -38.79 19.14 2.49
CA PRO A 39 -38.60 18.84 1.08
C PRO A 39 -37.76 19.92 0.41
N VAL A 40 -36.74 19.51 -0.34
CA VAL A 40 -36.04 20.35 -1.31
C VAL A 40 -36.90 20.43 -2.58
N PRO A 41 -37.37 21.62 -3.01
CA PRO A 41 -38.01 21.81 -4.30
C PRO A 41 -36.95 22.02 -5.38
N GLY A 42 -36.91 21.15 -6.38
CA GLY A 42 -36.01 21.32 -7.52
C GLY A 42 -35.80 20.05 -8.33
N ALA A 43 -36.87 19.59 -8.97
CA ALA A 43 -36.84 18.49 -9.92
C ALA A 43 -36.05 18.85 -11.18
N ALA A 44 -35.23 17.91 -11.67
CA ALA A 44 -35.03 17.67 -13.10
C ALA A 44 -34.53 16.24 -13.33
N SER A 45 -35.51 15.35 -13.50
CA SER A 45 -35.58 14.32 -14.54
C SER A 45 -34.40 13.37 -14.76
N TYR A 46 -34.62 12.13 -14.33
CA TYR A 46 -34.04 10.92 -14.90
C TYR A 46 -34.12 10.93 -16.43
N SER A 47 -32.98 10.81 -17.11
CA SER A 47 -32.93 10.33 -18.50
C SER A 47 -32.34 8.93 -18.55
N ASN A 48 -33.26 8.03 -18.81
CA ASN A 48 -33.14 6.66 -19.29
C ASN A 48 -32.18 6.59 -20.48
N TYR A 49 -31.04 5.91 -20.34
CA TYR A 49 -30.14 5.63 -21.46
C TYR A 49 -30.44 4.23 -22.00
N ASN A 50 -31.23 4.18 -23.07
CA ASN A 50 -31.49 3.00 -23.87
C ASN A 50 -30.55 3.00 -25.10
N PRO A 51 -29.59 2.08 -25.24
CA PRO A 51 -28.58 2.14 -26.29
C PRO A 51 -28.93 1.27 -27.51
N TYR A 52 -30.14 1.37 -28.07
CA TYR A 52 -30.43 0.78 -29.39
C TYR A 52 -31.60 1.49 -30.09
N GLN A 53 -31.30 2.50 -30.91
CA GLN A 53 -32.20 2.87 -32.02
C GLN A 53 -31.46 3.60 -33.14
N PRO A 54 -31.51 3.12 -34.40
CA PRO A 54 -31.00 3.83 -35.57
C PRO A 54 -32.14 4.58 -36.30
N ALA A 55 -31.89 5.82 -36.72
CA ALA A 55 -32.70 6.56 -37.71
C ALA A 55 -31.76 7.56 -38.42
N ALA A 56 -31.52 7.50 -39.73
CA ALA A 56 -32.42 7.75 -40.87
C ALA A 56 -32.90 9.22 -40.98
N GLY A 57 -32.24 9.98 -41.87
CA GLY A 57 -32.91 10.87 -42.84
C GLY A 57 -33.02 12.38 -42.56
N GLY A 58 -32.51 13.17 -43.52
CA GLY A 58 -32.94 14.54 -43.88
C GLY A 58 -32.33 15.68 -43.05
N GLY A 59 -31.68 16.72 -43.57
CA GLY A 59 -31.73 17.35 -44.89
C GLY A 59 -32.46 18.70 -44.80
N THR A 60 -31.71 19.81 -44.70
CA THR A 60 -32.02 21.13 -45.28
C THR A 60 -30.84 22.09 -45.07
N SER A 61 -30.71 23.02 -46.02
CA SER A 61 -29.52 23.74 -46.46
C SER A 61 -29.53 25.24 -46.14
N HIS A 62 -28.37 25.87 -46.42
CA HIS A 62 -28.02 27.31 -46.49
C HIS A 62 -27.19 27.80 -45.27
N ALA A 63 -26.05 28.48 -45.40
CA ALA A 63 -25.41 29.13 -46.54
C ALA A 63 -23.87 29.10 -46.43
N ALA A 64 -23.23 29.17 -47.58
CA ALA A 64 -21.80 29.05 -47.80
C ALA A 64 -21.02 30.34 -47.48
N ALA A 65 -19.81 30.18 -46.95
CA ALA A 65 -18.68 31.06 -47.18
C ALA A 65 -17.47 30.20 -47.56
N SER A 66 -16.91 30.49 -48.72
CA SER A 66 -15.95 29.68 -49.46
C SER A 66 -14.50 29.92 -49.06
N ALA A 67 -13.75 28.80 -48.93
CA ALA A 67 -12.33 28.55 -49.30
C ALA A 67 -11.19 29.38 -48.65
N PRO A 68 -9.90 28.90 -48.65
CA PRO A 68 -9.34 27.73 -49.35
C PRO A 68 -8.51 26.75 -48.48
N VAL A 69 -8.46 25.50 -48.95
CA VAL A 69 -7.39 24.50 -48.74
C VAL A 69 -6.79 24.36 -50.14
N PRO A 70 -5.45 24.42 -50.43
CA PRO A 70 -4.54 23.27 -50.20
C PRO A 70 -2.99 23.49 -50.24
N GLY A 71 -2.25 22.59 -49.55
CA GLY A 71 -1.12 21.86 -50.16
C GLY A 71 0.31 22.44 -50.12
N ALA A 72 1.23 21.55 -49.68
CA ALA A 72 2.63 21.38 -50.14
C ALA A 72 3.64 22.54 -50.01
N GLY A 73 4.66 22.32 -49.19
CA GLY A 73 5.86 23.14 -49.16
C GLY A 73 6.96 22.53 -48.31
N TYR A 74 7.68 21.56 -48.89
CA TYR A 74 8.96 21.09 -48.39
C TYR A 74 9.97 22.25 -48.42
N ALA A 75 10.62 22.53 -47.31
CA ALA A 75 11.82 23.38 -47.29
C ALA A 75 12.90 22.73 -46.43
N GLN A 76 13.71 21.96 -47.14
CA GLN A 76 15.07 21.55 -46.82
C GLN A 76 15.93 22.79 -46.52
N ALA A 77 16.58 22.82 -45.36
CA ALA A 77 17.69 23.71 -45.08
C ALA A 77 18.88 22.88 -44.61
N SER A 78 19.61 22.36 -45.60
CA SER A 78 21.00 21.95 -45.48
C SER A 78 21.88 23.20 -45.49
N GLY A 79 22.60 23.45 -44.40
CA GLY A 79 23.60 24.50 -44.29
C GLY A 79 24.78 24.00 -43.47
N ALA A 80 25.89 23.69 -44.14
CA ALA A 80 27.18 23.36 -43.56
C ALA A 80 28.03 24.64 -43.36
N SER A 81 28.74 24.70 -42.23
CA SER A 81 29.95 25.54 -41.99
C SER A 81 30.57 25.04 -40.68
N SER A 82 31.61 24.21 -40.71
CA SER A 82 33.05 24.52 -40.82
C SER A 82 33.66 25.27 -39.64
N GLY A 83 34.39 24.52 -38.79
CA GLY A 83 35.76 24.83 -38.36
C GLY A 83 36.03 25.92 -37.31
N GLY A 84 36.61 25.52 -36.18
CA GLY A 84 37.41 26.41 -35.31
C GLY A 84 37.55 25.92 -33.86
N PRO A 85 38.74 25.46 -33.41
CA PRO A 85 39.00 25.01 -32.04
C PRO A 85 39.56 26.14 -31.17
N THR A 86 39.17 26.19 -29.89
CA THR A 86 39.97 26.83 -28.83
C THR A 86 39.67 26.16 -27.49
N ASP A 87 40.71 25.58 -26.92
CA ASP A 87 40.80 25.18 -25.53
C ASP A 87 40.56 26.39 -24.61
N ALA A 88 39.66 26.22 -23.63
CA ALA A 88 39.69 26.97 -22.39
C ALA A 88 39.13 26.09 -21.28
N ALA A 89 40.05 25.52 -20.50
CA ALA A 89 39.78 24.99 -19.18
C ALA A 89 39.14 26.09 -18.32
N GLY A 90 38.07 25.76 -17.60
CA GLY A 90 37.50 26.67 -16.61
C GLY A 90 36.08 26.34 -16.18
N ALA A 91 35.99 25.86 -14.94
CA ALA A 91 34.81 25.91 -14.07
C ALA A 91 33.65 24.96 -14.38
N ALA A 92 33.51 23.99 -13.48
CA ALA A 92 32.25 23.39 -13.09
C ALA A 92 31.19 24.48 -12.90
N ALA A 93 30.31 24.62 -13.88
CA ALA A 93 29.04 25.29 -13.72
C ALA A 93 27.97 24.23 -13.96
N SER A 94 27.37 23.79 -12.85
CA SER A 94 26.15 23.01 -12.77
C SER A 94 25.07 23.63 -13.66
N GLY A 95 25.08 23.24 -14.93
CA GLY A 95 24.20 23.76 -15.96
C GLY A 95 22.85 23.07 -15.91
N LYS A 96 21.86 23.77 -15.37
CA LYS A 96 20.42 23.50 -15.48
C LYS A 96 20.01 22.05 -15.22
N ALA A 97 19.60 21.82 -13.97
CA ALA A 97 18.54 20.86 -13.67
C ALA A 97 17.35 21.14 -14.59
N GLY A 98 17.31 20.46 -15.74
CA GLY A 98 16.08 20.26 -16.49
C GLY A 98 15.06 19.78 -15.47
N SER A 99 13.92 20.47 -15.42
CA SER A 99 12.86 20.23 -14.45
C SER A 99 12.56 18.74 -14.43
N ARG A 100 13.19 18.00 -13.50
CA ARG A 100 12.88 16.59 -13.28
C ARG A 100 11.45 16.64 -12.80
N THR A 101 10.53 16.30 -13.70
CA THR A 101 9.12 16.15 -13.37
C THR A 101 9.05 15.40 -12.06
N LYS A 102 8.35 15.94 -11.06
CA LYS A 102 8.27 15.41 -9.69
C LYS A 102 8.06 13.89 -9.64
N TYR A 103 7.43 13.35 -10.69
CA TYR A 103 7.17 11.94 -10.92
C TYR A 103 8.35 11.07 -11.40
N GLN A 104 9.51 11.61 -11.76
CA GLN A 104 10.65 10.79 -12.23
C GLN A 104 11.42 10.09 -11.11
N ASP A 105 11.43 10.69 -9.91
CA ASP A 105 12.04 10.06 -8.73
C ASP A 105 11.01 9.26 -7.91
N LEU A 106 9.76 9.16 -8.38
CA LEU A 106 8.71 8.41 -7.71
C LEU A 106 8.79 6.91 -8.08
N PRO A 107 8.61 6.03 -7.09
CA PRO A 107 8.70 4.58 -7.30
C PRO A 107 7.62 4.12 -8.30
N LEU A 108 7.97 3.34 -9.31
CA LEU A 108 6.98 2.85 -10.30
C LEU A 108 6.26 1.56 -9.84
N THR A 109 6.86 0.83 -8.90
CA THR A 109 6.37 -0.48 -8.42
C THR A 109 6.17 -0.46 -6.91
N ALA A 110 5.29 -1.33 -6.41
CA ALA A 110 5.08 -1.51 -4.97
C ALA A 110 6.39 -1.84 -4.22
N ASP A 111 7.27 -2.64 -4.82
CA ASP A 111 8.56 -3.00 -4.21
C ASP A 111 9.50 -1.80 -4.15
N SER A 112 9.58 -1.00 -5.21
CA SER A 112 10.38 0.24 -5.20
C SER A 112 9.84 1.25 -4.20
N ALA A 113 8.52 1.33 -4.02
CA ALA A 113 7.88 2.19 -3.03
C ALA A 113 8.18 1.73 -1.61
N LYS A 114 8.22 0.41 -1.39
CA LYS A 114 8.63 -0.17 -0.11
C LYS A 114 10.09 0.15 0.20
N CYS A 115 11.00 -0.03 -0.74
CA CYS A 115 12.41 0.35 -0.59
C CYS A 115 12.56 1.83 -0.23
N ARG A 116 11.84 2.73 -0.94
CA ARG A 116 11.87 4.17 -0.67
C ARG A 116 11.32 4.51 0.72
N LEU A 117 10.26 3.84 1.15
CA LEU A 117 9.69 4.01 2.49
C LEU A 117 10.69 3.61 3.57
N ASP A 118 11.37 2.46 3.40
CA ASP A 118 12.37 1.97 4.35
C ASP A 118 13.61 2.88 4.39
N GLU A 119 14.03 3.44 3.25
CA GLU A 119 15.07 4.48 3.16
C GLU A 119 14.66 5.74 3.94
N LEU A 120 13.46 6.27 3.72
CA LEU A 120 12.97 7.45 4.43
C LEU A 120 12.82 7.19 5.93
N ARG A 121 12.45 5.96 6.34
CA ARG A 121 12.42 5.56 7.75
C ARG A 121 13.82 5.58 8.36
N ALA A 122 14.83 5.07 7.64
CA ALA A 122 16.22 5.13 8.07
C ALA A 122 16.74 6.58 8.12
N LEU A 123 16.43 7.42 7.12
CA LEU A 123 16.82 8.83 7.13
C LEU A 123 16.17 9.59 8.29
N LEU A 124 14.88 9.35 8.57
CA LEU A 124 14.21 9.99 9.70
C LEU A 124 14.88 9.66 11.04
N SER A 125 15.52 8.49 11.19
CA SER A 125 16.19 8.10 12.44
C SER A 125 17.53 8.80 12.67
N VAL A 126 18.20 9.28 11.61
CA VAL A 126 19.55 9.87 11.70
C VAL A 126 19.61 11.36 11.31
N SER A 127 18.64 11.85 10.54
CA SER A 127 18.61 13.22 9.99
C SER A 127 17.64 14.13 10.74
N ARG A 128 17.70 15.44 10.43
CA ARG A 128 16.75 16.40 10.97
C ARG A 128 15.37 16.18 10.34
N PRO A 129 14.26 16.31 11.09
CA PRO A 129 12.92 16.08 10.55
C PRO A 129 12.55 16.96 9.35
N GLN A 130 13.13 18.17 9.27
CA GLN A 130 12.86 19.13 8.19
C GLN A 130 13.39 18.66 6.84
N ASP A 131 14.51 17.94 6.82
CA ASP A 131 15.18 17.52 5.59
C ASP A 131 14.42 16.40 4.87
N VAL A 132 13.67 15.59 5.64
CA VAL A 132 12.93 14.43 5.13
C VAL A 132 11.44 14.69 4.94
N GLN A 133 10.92 15.81 5.46
CA GLN A 133 9.49 16.13 5.45
C GLN A 133 8.90 16.17 4.05
N GLY A 134 9.55 16.87 3.12
CA GLY A 134 9.08 16.98 1.73
C GLY A 134 8.95 15.62 1.05
N SER A 135 10.00 14.79 1.17
CA SER A 135 10.04 13.45 0.58
C SER A 135 8.99 12.50 1.16
N ILE A 136 8.72 12.59 2.47
CA ILE A 136 7.68 11.78 3.12
C ILE A 136 6.29 12.22 2.66
N GLN A 137 6.04 13.53 2.57
CA GLN A 137 4.77 14.05 2.08
C GLN A 137 4.51 13.66 0.63
N GLU A 138 5.50 13.82 -0.24
CA GLU A 138 5.43 13.45 -1.65
C GLU A 138 5.14 11.95 -1.82
N LEU A 139 5.82 11.09 -1.04
CA LEU A 139 5.54 9.65 -1.08
C LEU A 139 4.12 9.32 -0.59
N CYS A 140 3.60 10.02 0.42
CA CYS A 140 2.23 9.81 0.91
C CYS A 140 1.18 10.18 -0.15
N GLU A 141 1.33 11.33 -0.81
CA GLU A 141 0.44 11.79 -1.88
C GLU A 141 0.48 10.80 -3.04
N TRP A 142 1.68 10.41 -3.48
CA TRP A 142 1.86 9.45 -4.56
C TRP A 142 1.26 8.07 -4.23
N LEU A 143 1.45 7.54 -3.01
CA LEU A 143 0.86 6.27 -2.59
C LEU A 143 -0.66 6.30 -2.59
N ASN A 144 -1.25 7.46 -2.27
CA ASN A 144 -2.70 7.63 -2.33
C ASN A 144 -3.21 7.58 -3.77
N ASP A 145 -2.54 8.30 -4.69
CA ASP A 145 -2.88 8.31 -6.11
C ASP A 145 -2.68 6.93 -6.76
N ALA A 146 -1.59 6.23 -6.43
CA ALA A 146 -1.31 4.88 -6.92
C ALA A 146 -2.38 3.88 -6.45
N ALA A 147 -2.77 3.93 -5.17
CA ALA A 147 -3.83 3.07 -4.66
C ALA A 147 -5.18 3.32 -5.36
N ASP A 148 -5.55 4.58 -5.59
CA ASP A 148 -6.78 4.94 -6.30
C ASP A 148 -6.74 4.50 -7.78
N ALA A 149 -5.62 4.71 -8.46
CA ALA A 149 -5.44 4.28 -9.86
C ALA A 149 -5.65 2.76 -10.01
N HIS A 150 -5.00 1.95 -9.18
CA HIS A 150 -5.17 0.49 -9.19
C HIS A 150 -6.59 0.07 -8.83
N TYR A 151 -7.27 0.79 -7.92
CA TYR A 151 -8.67 0.52 -7.62
C TYR A 151 -9.57 0.77 -8.83
N ARG A 152 -9.39 1.89 -9.52
CA ARG A 152 -10.18 2.25 -10.71
C ARG A 152 -9.93 1.29 -11.88
N MET A 153 -8.69 0.81 -12.05
CA MET A 153 -8.37 -0.23 -13.03
C MET A 153 -9.04 -1.56 -12.68
N PHE A 154 -8.98 -1.98 -11.42
CA PHE A 154 -9.71 -3.17 -10.94
C PHE A 154 -11.22 -3.07 -11.26
N LEU A 155 -11.87 -1.95 -10.96
CA LEU A 155 -13.28 -1.72 -11.26
C LEU A 155 -13.59 -1.74 -12.77
N SER A 156 -12.62 -1.39 -13.61
CA SER A 156 -12.79 -1.39 -15.06
C SER A 156 -12.66 -2.80 -15.63
N PHE A 157 -11.66 -3.57 -15.19
CA PHE A 157 -11.44 -4.94 -15.64
C PHE A 157 -12.43 -5.96 -15.05
N SER A 158 -13.04 -5.67 -13.90
CA SER A 158 -14.03 -6.57 -13.27
C SER A 158 -15.35 -6.66 -14.05
N LYS A 159 -15.60 -5.75 -15.00
CA LYS A 159 -16.80 -5.73 -15.84
C LYS A 159 -16.81 -6.79 -16.94
N SER A 160 -15.66 -7.37 -17.27
CA SER A 160 -15.52 -8.36 -18.35
C SER A 160 -14.87 -9.64 -17.83
N ASP A 161 -15.48 -10.77 -18.17
CA ASP A 161 -14.97 -12.09 -17.79
C ASP A 161 -13.63 -12.42 -18.45
N LEU A 162 -13.37 -11.85 -19.63
CA LEU A 162 -12.10 -12.01 -20.35
C LEU A 162 -10.93 -11.33 -19.63
N THR A 163 -11.20 -10.25 -18.87
CA THR A 163 -10.17 -9.49 -18.14
C THR A 163 -10.13 -9.80 -16.64
N ARG A 164 -10.80 -10.87 -16.21
CA ARG A 164 -10.83 -11.30 -14.80
C ARG A 164 -9.44 -11.57 -14.21
N PRO A 165 -8.48 -12.20 -14.91
CA PRO A 165 -7.11 -12.35 -14.40
C PRO A 165 -6.44 -11.01 -14.10
N GLN A 166 -6.60 -10.02 -14.99
CA GLN A 166 -6.07 -8.66 -14.82
C GLN A 166 -6.73 -7.97 -13.63
N ALA A 167 -8.07 -8.06 -13.49
CA ALA A 167 -8.79 -7.52 -12.35
C ALA A 167 -8.25 -8.06 -11.02
N ASN A 168 -7.98 -9.36 -10.92
CA ASN A 168 -7.40 -9.96 -9.71
C ASN A 168 -5.99 -9.45 -9.41
N SER A 169 -5.17 -9.25 -10.45
CA SER A 169 -3.84 -8.65 -10.32
C SER A 169 -3.91 -7.22 -9.79
N GLU A 170 -4.78 -6.38 -10.38
CA GLU A 170 -4.98 -4.99 -9.96
C GLU A 170 -5.52 -4.90 -8.53
N LYS A 171 -6.43 -5.80 -8.14
CA LYS A 171 -6.92 -5.89 -6.77
C LYS A 171 -5.80 -6.21 -5.79
N ALA A 172 -4.91 -7.16 -6.13
CA ALA A 172 -3.77 -7.49 -5.28
C ALA A 172 -2.80 -6.30 -5.14
N LEU A 173 -2.55 -5.56 -6.22
CA LEU A 173 -1.74 -4.34 -6.19
C LEU A 173 -2.39 -3.24 -5.34
N ASN A 174 -3.70 -2.99 -5.50
CA ASN A 174 -4.43 -2.04 -4.67
C ASN A 174 -4.30 -2.35 -3.17
N LEU A 175 -4.42 -3.62 -2.78
CA LEU A 175 -4.24 -4.03 -1.38
C LEU A 175 -2.80 -3.77 -0.89
N LYS A 176 -1.78 -4.07 -1.71
CA LYS A 176 -0.37 -3.78 -1.39
C LYS A 176 -0.14 -2.28 -1.21
N PHE A 177 -0.59 -1.45 -2.14
CA PHE A 177 -0.49 0.01 -2.02
C PHE A 177 -1.28 0.55 -0.83
N GLY A 178 -2.44 -0.03 -0.52
CA GLY A 178 -3.20 0.31 0.68
C GLY A 178 -2.46 -0.02 2.00
N GLN A 179 -1.65 -1.07 2.03
CA GLN A 179 -0.75 -1.35 3.16
C GLN A 179 0.40 -0.34 3.22
N LEU A 180 1.08 -0.08 2.11
CA LEU A 180 2.18 0.88 2.04
C LEU A 180 1.72 2.30 2.43
N LYS A 181 0.51 2.70 2.03
CA LYS A 181 -0.09 3.98 2.43
C LYS A 181 -0.18 4.11 3.94
N ARG A 182 -0.62 3.06 4.65
CA ARG A 182 -0.70 3.06 6.11
C ARG A 182 0.69 3.11 6.77
N GLU A 183 1.66 2.40 6.20
CA GLU A 183 3.06 2.49 6.67
C GLU A 183 3.65 3.89 6.47
N ALA A 184 3.33 4.57 5.37
CA ALA A 184 3.77 5.93 5.10
C ALA A 184 3.07 6.95 6.00
N GLN A 185 1.77 6.76 6.29
CA GLN A 185 1.04 7.56 7.27
C GLN A 185 1.64 7.40 8.67
N LEU A 186 2.04 6.19 9.07
CA LEU A 186 2.75 5.97 10.33
C LEU A 186 4.08 6.73 10.36
N LEU A 187 4.83 6.70 9.25
CA LEU A 187 6.09 7.44 9.13
C LEU A 187 5.87 8.97 9.22
N ARG A 188 4.79 9.48 8.62
CA ARG A 188 4.37 10.88 8.75
C ARG A 188 4.01 11.23 10.20
N ALA A 189 3.31 10.35 10.92
CA ALA A 189 3.01 10.56 12.33
C ALA A 189 4.30 10.58 13.18
N ASP A 190 5.23 9.66 12.94
CA ASP A 190 6.53 9.64 13.61
C ASP A 190 7.34 10.93 13.34
N LEU A 191 7.24 11.49 12.14
CA LEU A 191 7.83 12.80 11.82
C LEU A 191 7.19 13.93 12.64
N LEU A 192 5.85 13.97 12.74
CA LEU A 192 5.14 14.98 13.53
C LEU A 192 5.51 14.90 15.02
N ILE A 193 5.61 13.68 15.56
CA ILE A 193 6.06 13.45 16.94
C ILE A 193 7.48 14.00 17.14
N LYS A 194 8.40 13.71 16.21
CA LYS A 194 9.77 14.25 16.25
C LYS A 194 9.84 15.77 16.15
N GLN A 195 8.89 16.38 15.46
CA GLN A 195 8.75 17.83 15.36
C GLN A 195 8.08 18.46 16.59
N LEU A 196 7.80 17.69 17.65
CA LEU A 196 7.05 18.13 18.84
C LEU A 196 5.62 18.57 18.51
N ARG A 197 5.05 18.10 17.40
CA ARG A 197 3.68 18.36 16.93
C ARG A 197 2.77 17.15 17.18
N ALA A 198 2.88 16.57 18.37
CA ALA A 198 2.14 15.37 18.74
C ALA A 198 0.60 15.46 18.57
N PRO A 199 -0.07 16.60 18.86
CA PRO A 199 -1.53 16.70 18.67
C PRO A 199 -1.97 16.47 17.22
N GLU A 200 -1.17 16.88 16.24
CA GLU A 200 -1.46 16.67 14.82
C GLU A 200 -1.19 15.24 14.37
N ALA A 201 -0.36 14.50 15.10
CA ALA A 201 -0.07 13.09 14.82
C ALA A 201 -1.23 12.18 15.23
N LEU A 202 -2.13 12.62 16.13
CA LEU A 202 -3.21 11.79 16.67
C LEU A 202 -4.18 11.32 15.58
N GLY A 203 -4.64 12.21 14.69
CA GLY A 203 -5.57 11.87 13.61
C GLY A 203 -5.04 10.72 12.74
N PRO A 204 -3.86 10.86 12.11
CA PRO A 204 -3.25 9.80 11.33
C PRO A 204 -3.05 8.48 12.10
N LEU A 205 -2.67 8.55 13.37
CA LEU A 205 -2.47 7.34 14.19
C LEU A 205 -3.79 6.60 14.45
N VAL A 206 -4.85 7.34 14.78
CA VAL A 206 -6.19 6.77 15.00
C VAL A 206 -6.74 6.16 13.71
N ASP A 207 -6.58 6.85 12.58
CA ASP A 207 -7.03 6.36 11.27
C ASP A 207 -6.37 5.03 10.90
N ILE A 208 -5.07 4.87 11.18
CA ILE A 208 -4.33 3.62 10.93
C ILE A 208 -4.87 2.49 11.82
N VAL A 209 -5.07 2.74 13.11
CA VAL A 209 -5.58 1.75 14.07
C VAL A 209 -7.02 1.33 13.70
N ALA A 210 -7.87 2.28 13.33
CA ALA A 210 -9.25 2.01 12.93
C ALA A 210 -9.32 1.20 11.62
N ALA A 211 -8.44 1.50 10.66
CA ALA A 211 -8.41 0.80 9.39
C ALA A 211 -7.94 -0.66 9.51
N ASP A 212 -6.95 -0.94 10.36
CA ASP A 212 -6.43 -2.30 10.55
C ASP A 212 -5.70 -2.49 11.88
N PRO A 213 -6.45 -2.75 12.95
CA PRO A 213 -5.89 -2.85 14.29
C PRO A 213 -5.00 -4.09 14.49
N ARG A 214 -5.14 -5.12 13.64
CA ARG A 214 -4.41 -6.39 13.80
C ARG A 214 -3.07 -6.40 13.06
N SER A 215 -2.89 -5.49 12.10
CA SER A 215 -1.62 -5.35 11.39
C SER A 215 -0.48 -4.87 12.29
N ALA A 216 0.76 -5.20 11.93
CA ALA A 216 1.95 -4.68 12.60
C ALA A 216 1.97 -3.14 12.60
N THR A 217 1.53 -2.51 11.50
CA THR A 217 1.41 -1.06 11.38
C THR A 217 0.35 -0.49 12.33
N GLY A 218 -0.80 -1.15 12.46
CA GLY A 218 -1.86 -0.79 13.42
C GLY A 218 -1.38 -0.91 14.87
N GLN A 219 -0.69 -2.00 15.21
CA GLN A 219 -0.11 -2.19 16.54
C GLN A 219 0.98 -1.15 16.86
N ALA A 220 1.82 -0.82 15.89
CA ALA A 220 2.82 0.25 16.03
C ALA A 220 2.16 1.62 16.23
N ALA A 221 1.10 1.95 15.46
CA ALA A 221 0.34 3.17 15.62
C ALA A 221 -0.33 3.25 17.00
N TYR A 222 -0.95 2.16 17.46
CA TYR A 222 -1.52 2.07 18.80
C TYR A 222 -0.47 2.29 19.88
N LYS A 223 0.71 1.68 19.74
CA LYS A 223 1.82 1.91 20.65
C LYS A 223 2.20 3.40 20.71
N ARG A 224 2.26 4.11 19.58
CA ARG A 224 2.50 5.56 19.58
C ARG A 224 1.43 6.33 20.32
N LEU A 225 0.15 5.96 20.18
CA LEU A 225 -0.94 6.59 20.93
C LEU A 225 -0.78 6.39 22.44
N VAL A 226 -0.32 5.21 22.87
CA VAL A 226 0.02 4.94 24.28
C VAL A 226 1.23 5.75 24.74
N ASP A 227 2.30 5.79 23.95
CA ASP A 227 3.53 6.56 24.25
C ASP A 227 3.25 8.06 24.40
N LEU A 228 2.24 8.58 23.66
CA LEU A 228 1.78 9.97 23.74
C LEU A 228 0.80 10.23 24.90
N GLY A 229 0.38 9.20 25.64
CA GLY A 229 -0.60 9.31 26.72
C GLY A 229 -2.05 9.50 26.25
N PHE A 230 -2.34 9.28 24.96
CA PHE A 230 -3.70 9.36 24.42
C PHE A 230 -4.53 8.11 24.76
N SER A 231 -3.88 6.94 24.80
CA SER A 231 -4.50 5.65 25.12
C SER A 231 -3.81 4.99 26.30
N ASN A 232 -4.55 4.18 27.05
CA ASN A 232 -3.96 3.33 28.09
C ASN A 232 -3.41 2.05 27.48
N ALA A 233 -2.27 1.56 27.97
CA ALA A 233 -1.81 0.22 27.64
C ALA A 233 -2.89 -0.77 28.13
N ALA A 234 -3.50 -1.52 27.20
CA ALA A 234 -4.39 -2.60 27.60
C ALA A 234 -3.56 -3.56 28.47
N ALA A 235 -4.00 -3.81 29.70
CA ALA A 235 -3.42 -4.87 30.50
C ALA A 235 -3.45 -6.13 29.64
N ALA A 236 -2.27 -6.69 29.35
CA ALA A 236 -2.18 -7.95 28.61
C ALA A 236 -3.19 -8.92 29.24
N PRO A 237 -4.07 -9.56 28.45
CA PRO A 237 -5.04 -10.47 29.02
C PRO A 237 -4.24 -11.47 29.84
N ALA A 238 -4.42 -11.41 31.16
CA ALA A 238 -3.71 -12.27 32.09
C ALA A 238 -3.87 -13.67 31.53
N ALA A 239 -2.75 -14.25 31.09
CA ALA A 239 -2.71 -15.60 30.57
C ALA A 239 -3.50 -16.44 31.57
N ALA A 240 -4.63 -16.98 31.10
CA ALA A 240 -5.52 -17.79 31.91
C ALA A 240 -4.65 -18.71 32.74
N THR A 241 -4.69 -18.50 34.05
CA THR A 241 -3.88 -19.21 35.02
C THR A 241 -4.02 -20.70 34.70
N ALA A 242 -2.90 -21.29 34.30
CA ALA A 242 -2.79 -22.72 34.10
C ALA A 242 -3.32 -23.40 35.37
N VAL A 243 -4.46 -24.07 35.23
CA VAL A 243 -4.96 -24.99 36.25
C VAL A 243 -3.87 -26.06 36.44
N PRO A 244 -3.35 -26.26 37.65
CA PRO A 244 -2.36 -27.30 37.88
C PRO A 244 -3.00 -28.67 37.64
N PRO A 245 -2.35 -29.60 36.90
CA PRO A 245 -2.80 -30.98 36.85
C PRO A 245 -2.50 -31.62 38.21
N ALA A 246 -3.56 -31.89 38.97
CA ALA A 246 -3.48 -32.73 40.16
C ALA A 246 -3.14 -34.17 39.73
N SER A 247 -1.92 -34.58 40.07
CA SER A 247 -1.52 -35.99 40.09
C SER A 247 -2.25 -36.71 41.24
N THR A 248 -2.97 -37.77 40.93
CA THR A 248 -3.15 -38.89 41.85
C THR A 248 -3.11 -40.19 41.05
N ALA A 249 -2.20 -41.05 41.46
CA ALA A 249 -1.74 -42.24 40.77
C ALA A 249 -2.59 -43.49 41.08
N THR A 250 -2.31 -44.56 40.31
CA THR A 250 -2.50 -46.00 40.64
C THR A 250 -3.89 -46.53 40.22
N GLN A 251 -4.05 -47.54 39.34
CA GLN A 251 -3.46 -48.88 39.44
C GLN A 251 -3.73 -49.81 38.21
N LEU A 252 -2.69 -50.57 37.81
CA LEU A 252 -2.60 -51.97 37.26
C LEU A 252 -3.10 -52.39 35.83
N PRO A 253 -2.60 -53.54 35.28
CA PRO A 253 -2.16 -53.68 33.88
C PRO A 253 -2.87 -54.79 33.09
N ALA A 254 -2.83 -54.70 31.76
CA ALA A 254 -3.11 -55.83 30.87
C ALA A 254 -2.17 -55.82 29.65
N MET A 255 -1.16 -56.70 29.72
CA MET A 255 -0.78 -57.70 28.68
C MET A 255 -1.87 -57.84 27.57
N ILE A 256 -1.67 -57.90 26.25
CA ILE A 256 -0.64 -58.43 25.30
C ILE A 256 -1.02 -57.89 23.87
N PRO A 257 -0.54 -58.42 22.71
CA PRO A 257 0.71 -58.23 21.97
C PRO A 257 0.60 -57.41 20.65
N ALA A 258 1.77 -57.23 20.03
CA ALA A 258 2.09 -56.66 18.72
C ALA A 258 1.33 -57.20 17.50
N VAL A 259 1.05 -56.31 16.52
CA VAL A 259 1.08 -56.57 15.07
C VAL A 259 1.49 -55.28 14.34
N ALA A 260 2.69 -55.28 13.77
CA ALA A 260 2.98 -54.63 12.47
C ALA A 260 2.97 -55.77 11.41
N PRO A 261 3.06 -55.52 10.08
CA PRO A 261 3.16 -54.28 9.32
C PRO A 261 2.12 -54.23 8.17
N THR A 262 1.99 -53.13 7.42
CA THR A 262 1.70 -53.19 5.95
C THR A 262 2.06 -51.86 5.29
N ALA A 263 2.87 -51.99 4.25
CA ALA A 263 3.34 -50.97 3.35
C ALA A 263 2.28 -50.59 2.28
N ALA A 264 2.64 -49.59 1.46
CA ALA A 264 2.06 -49.19 0.18
C ALA A 264 0.93 -48.14 0.22
N ALA A 265 1.23 -46.93 -0.25
CA ALA A 265 0.95 -46.55 -1.64
C ALA A 265 1.32 -45.08 -1.87
N ALA A 266 2.20 -44.84 -2.86
CA ALA A 266 2.42 -43.55 -3.48
C ALA A 266 1.19 -43.11 -4.30
N PRO A 267 1.07 -41.81 -4.61
CA PRO A 267 0.79 -41.47 -6.01
C PRO A 267 1.76 -40.44 -6.61
N SER A 268 1.89 -40.59 -7.92
CA SER A 268 2.89 -40.07 -8.85
C SER A 268 3.05 -38.55 -8.96
N PRO A 269 4.24 -38.10 -9.43
CA PRO A 269 4.47 -36.74 -9.93
C PRO A 269 3.83 -36.52 -11.32
N ALA A 270 3.22 -35.36 -11.50
CA ALA A 270 2.65 -34.91 -12.77
C ALA A 270 3.74 -34.55 -13.81
N PRO A 271 3.50 -34.77 -15.11
CA PRO A 271 4.50 -34.58 -16.16
C PRO A 271 4.72 -33.09 -16.51
N ALA A 272 6.00 -32.72 -16.58
CA ALA A 272 6.46 -31.45 -17.12
C ALA A 272 6.23 -31.41 -18.63
N HIS A 273 5.33 -30.52 -19.09
CA HIS A 273 5.22 -30.18 -20.51
C HIS A 273 6.34 -29.21 -20.90
N ASN A 274 7.27 -29.77 -21.67
CA ASN A 274 8.42 -29.10 -22.25
C ASN A 274 7.96 -28.20 -23.43
N PHE A 275 7.83 -26.89 -23.21
CA PHE A 275 7.53 -25.93 -24.27
C PHE A 275 8.81 -25.66 -25.08
N LYS A 276 8.89 -26.30 -26.25
CA LYS A 276 9.93 -26.08 -27.25
C LYS A 276 9.62 -24.78 -28.00
N THR A 277 10.30 -23.70 -27.62
CA THR A 277 10.29 -22.42 -28.34
C THR A 277 10.93 -22.61 -29.72
N GLN A 278 10.12 -22.69 -30.78
CA GLN A 278 10.60 -22.54 -32.15
C GLN A 278 10.94 -21.08 -32.40
N ALA A 279 12.22 -20.80 -32.61
CA ALA A 279 12.69 -19.53 -33.15
C ALA A 279 12.33 -19.45 -34.64
N SER A 280 11.24 -18.74 -34.98
CA SER A 280 10.95 -18.40 -36.37
C SER A 280 11.81 -17.22 -36.80
N LYS A 281 12.80 -17.51 -37.64
CA LYS A 281 13.65 -16.56 -38.34
C LYS A 281 12.81 -15.77 -39.38
N PRO A 282 12.77 -14.43 -39.36
CA PRO A 282 12.11 -13.67 -40.43
C PRO A 282 12.98 -13.66 -41.70
N PRO A 283 12.37 -13.80 -42.90
CA PRO A 283 13.10 -13.67 -44.15
C PRO A 283 13.33 -12.18 -44.48
N LEU A 284 14.61 -11.81 -44.62
CA LEU A 284 15.05 -10.60 -45.29
C LEU A 284 14.60 -10.65 -46.74
N LYS A 285 13.58 -9.87 -47.10
CA LYS A 285 13.33 -9.49 -48.49
C LYS A 285 14.23 -8.30 -48.81
N ALA A 286 15.27 -8.57 -49.60
CA ALA A 286 15.97 -7.55 -50.35
C ALA A 286 14.99 -6.93 -51.37
N LEU A 287 14.91 -5.61 -51.38
CA LEU A 287 14.27 -4.86 -52.46
C LEU A 287 15.18 -3.66 -52.76
N HIS A 288 15.81 -3.78 -53.94
CA HIS A 288 16.36 -2.78 -54.85
C HIS A 288 17.24 -1.65 -54.28
#